data_AF-A0A1M8A5K2-F1
#
_entry.id   AF-A0A1M8A5K2-F1
#
_cell.length_a   1.000
_cell.length_b   1.000
_cell.length_c   1.000
_cell.angle_alpha   90.00
_cell.angle_beta   90.00
_cell.angle_gamma   90.00
#
_symmetry.space_group_name_H-M   'P 1'
#
loop_
_entity.id
_entity.type
_entity.pdbx_description
1 polymer ?
#
loop_
_entity_poly.entity_id
_entity_poly.type
_entity_poly.pdbx_seq_one_letter_code
_entity_poly.pdbx_strand_id
1 'polypeptide(L)'
;MAPASQDRLERMRAALRKFLELIDAKATAKNFAHALPALDPVVAEKARLQLVQDLKTAIENDLEALVEQHNLGTRLAELDTLTHEADERQRQGTSDAELKDVWRPDLDIATAIRARVAADQAPRLAALEAELARLQAANAESEARLADTAAQTTAARAEVRDALALIDQLLDSVSMKAPEDEQALRATLDTLLTELGPPT
;
A
#
# COMPACT_ATOMS: atom_id res chain seq x y z
N MET A 1 28.65 -11.44 -8.92
CA MET A 1 28.44 -10.44 -9.99
C MET A 1 28.50 -9.08 -9.33
N ALA A 2 29.46 -8.23 -9.69
CA ALA A 2 29.51 -6.87 -9.16
C ALA A 2 28.27 -6.10 -9.65
N PRO A 3 27.65 -5.24 -8.82
CA PRO A 3 26.51 -4.43 -9.25
C PRO A 3 26.93 -3.55 -10.43
N ALA A 4 26.13 -3.52 -11.50
CA ALA A 4 26.41 -2.79 -12.75
C ALA A 4 26.72 -1.29 -12.55
N SER A 5 26.29 -0.71 -11.42
CA SER A 5 26.60 0.65 -11.00
C SER A 5 28.08 0.90 -10.70
N GLN A 6 28.78 -0.11 -10.16
CA GLN A 6 30.23 -0.07 -10.01
C GLN A 6 30.91 -0.05 -11.37
N ASP A 7 30.34 -0.72 -12.38
CA ASP A 7 30.92 -0.79 -13.73
C ASP A 7 30.94 0.58 -14.43
N ARG A 8 29.87 1.40 -14.35
CA ARG A 8 29.89 2.76 -14.94
C ARG A 8 30.89 3.69 -14.26
N LEU A 9 30.95 3.68 -12.94
CA LEU A 9 31.89 4.50 -12.18
C LEU A 9 33.34 4.06 -12.43
N GLU A 10 33.57 2.74 -12.49
CA GLU A 10 34.88 2.18 -12.85
C GLU A 10 35.29 2.52 -14.28
N ARG A 11 34.36 2.50 -15.24
CA ARG A 11 34.62 2.96 -16.61
C ARG A 11 35.00 4.43 -16.66
N MET A 12 34.36 5.29 -15.86
CA MET A 12 34.71 6.70 -15.74
C MET A 12 36.12 6.88 -15.16
N ARG A 13 36.46 6.16 -14.08
CA ARG A 13 37.81 6.13 -13.51
C ARG A 13 38.85 5.62 -14.52
N ALA A 14 38.52 4.58 -15.28
CA ALA A 14 39.40 4.04 -16.32
C ALA A 14 39.61 5.03 -17.47
N ALA A 15 38.56 5.74 -17.89
CA ALA A 15 38.65 6.80 -18.89
C ALA A 15 39.53 7.95 -18.40
N LEU A 16 39.43 8.35 -17.13
CA LEU A 16 40.32 9.36 -16.54
C LEU A 16 41.78 8.89 -16.56
N ARG A 17 42.07 7.66 -16.11
CA ARG A 17 43.45 7.13 -16.15
C ARG A 17 44.04 7.15 -17.56
N LYS A 18 43.24 6.76 -18.55
CA LYS A 18 43.64 6.83 -19.97
C LYS A 18 43.89 8.27 -20.43
N PHE A 19 43.11 9.24 -19.95
CA PHE A 19 43.37 10.65 -20.20
C PHE A 19 44.67 11.12 -19.54
N LEU A 20 44.96 10.67 -18.32
CA LEU A 20 46.21 10.99 -17.61
C LEU A 20 47.45 10.45 -18.33
N GLU A 21 47.36 9.36 -19.08
CA GLU A 21 48.45 8.88 -19.95
C GLU A 21 48.81 9.88 -21.07
N LEU A 22 47.84 10.71 -21.53
CA LEU A 22 48.11 11.75 -22.52
C LEU A 22 49.00 12.86 -21.96
N ILE A 23 49.00 13.05 -20.64
CA ILE A 23 49.90 14.00 -19.96
C ILE A 23 51.34 13.53 -20.10
N ASP A 24 51.61 12.22 -19.98
CA ASP A 24 52.95 11.66 -20.18
C ASP A 24 53.45 11.90 -21.61
N ALA A 25 52.56 11.75 -22.59
CA ALA A 25 52.89 11.95 -24.00
C ALA A 25 53.31 13.40 -24.32
N LYS A 26 52.84 14.38 -23.53
CA LYS A 26 53.21 15.80 -23.68
C LYS A 26 54.34 16.23 -22.76
N ALA A 27 54.41 15.67 -21.56
CA ALA A 27 55.44 15.95 -20.56
C ALA A 27 56.75 15.17 -20.83
N THR A 28 57.25 15.23 -22.06
CA THR A 28 58.51 14.56 -22.43
C THR A 28 59.72 15.31 -21.87
N ALA A 29 60.82 14.59 -21.63
CA ALA A 29 62.08 15.19 -21.19
C ALA A 29 62.57 16.31 -22.12
N LYS A 30 62.35 16.17 -23.44
CA LYS A 30 62.70 17.20 -24.44
C LYS A 30 61.91 18.49 -24.25
N ASN A 31 60.59 18.39 -24.02
CA ASN A 31 59.74 19.57 -23.81
C ASN A 31 60.09 20.28 -22.49
N PHE A 32 60.41 19.51 -21.45
CA PHE A 32 60.84 20.06 -20.16
C PHE A 32 62.21 20.73 -20.25
N ALA A 33 63.19 20.12 -20.93
CA ALA A 33 64.50 20.71 -21.16
C ALA A 33 64.43 21.99 -22.02
N HIS A 34 63.48 22.07 -22.96
CA HIS A 34 63.23 23.28 -23.73
C HIS A 34 62.63 24.42 -22.88
N ALA A 35 61.72 24.08 -21.97
CA ALA A 35 61.08 25.06 -21.09
C ALA A 35 61.99 25.53 -19.94
N LEU A 36 62.87 24.66 -19.45
CA LEU A 36 63.79 24.94 -18.33
C LEU A 36 65.25 24.67 -18.73
N PRO A 37 65.81 25.42 -19.70
CA PRO A 37 67.13 25.13 -20.26
C PRO A 37 68.29 25.43 -19.30
N ALA A 38 68.06 26.22 -18.25
CA ALA A 38 69.07 26.61 -17.27
C ALA A 38 69.24 25.60 -16.13
N LEU A 39 68.38 24.59 -16.03
CA LEU A 39 68.45 23.56 -15.00
C LEU A 39 69.39 22.43 -15.42
N ASP A 40 70.06 21.83 -14.44
CA ASP A 40 70.78 20.58 -14.65
C ASP A 40 69.82 19.48 -15.17
N PRO A 41 70.18 18.71 -16.22
CA PRO A 41 69.30 17.71 -16.82
C PRO A 41 68.80 16.65 -15.85
N VAL A 42 69.60 16.26 -14.84
CA VAL A 42 69.21 15.25 -13.84
C VAL A 42 68.18 15.84 -12.89
N VAL A 43 68.38 17.10 -12.47
CA VAL A 43 67.42 17.81 -11.62
C VAL A 43 66.12 18.09 -12.37
N ALA A 44 66.20 18.47 -13.65
CA ALA A 44 65.03 18.72 -14.50
C ALA A 44 64.19 17.45 -14.70
N GLU A 45 64.83 16.32 -14.93
CA GLU A 45 64.13 15.04 -15.10
C GLU A 45 63.45 14.59 -13.81
N LYS A 46 64.13 14.74 -12.66
CA LYS A 46 63.52 14.46 -11.35
C LYS A 46 62.32 15.36 -11.08
N ALA A 47 62.43 16.66 -11.35
CA ALA A 47 61.33 17.61 -11.19
C ALA A 47 60.15 17.30 -12.13
N ARG A 48 60.43 16.88 -13.36
CA ARG A 48 59.42 16.45 -14.34
C ARG A 48 58.62 15.25 -13.83
N LEU A 49 59.31 14.19 -13.41
CA LEU A 49 58.66 12.97 -12.90
C LEU A 49 57.81 13.28 -11.67
N GLN A 50 58.34 14.07 -10.74
CA GLN A 50 57.62 14.48 -9.54
C GLN A 50 56.37 15.31 -9.87
N LEU A 51 56.50 16.34 -10.71
CA LEU A 51 55.39 17.20 -11.10
C LEU A 51 54.28 16.42 -11.80
N VAL A 52 54.63 15.54 -12.75
CA VAL A 52 53.64 14.74 -13.48
C VAL A 52 52.93 13.78 -12.53
N GLN A 53 53.66 13.14 -11.61
CA GLN A 53 53.07 12.23 -10.63
C GLN A 53 52.15 12.95 -9.64
N ASP A 54 52.58 14.10 -9.13
CA ASP A 54 51.79 14.91 -8.20
C ASP A 54 50.53 15.45 -8.87
N LEU A 55 50.64 15.93 -10.11
CA LEU A 55 49.51 16.41 -10.90
C LEU A 55 48.48 15.30 -11.13
N LYS A 56 48.92 14.10 -11.52
CA LYS A 56 48.03 12.95 -11.71
C LYS A 56 47.33 12.56 -10.42
N THR A 57 48.07 12.47 -9.33
CA THR A 57 47.55 12.10 -8.02
C THR A 57 46.53 13.13 -7.53
N ALA A 58 46.79 14.43 -7.73
CA ALA A 58 45.86 15.50 -7.39
C ALA A 58 44.55 15.38 -8.20
N ILE A 59 44.64 15.16 -9.52
CA ILE A 59 43.45 14.99 -10.37
C ILE A 59 42.63 13.76 -9.96
N GLU A 60 43.29 12.64 -9.63
CA GLU A 60 42.60 11.43 -9.15
C GLU A 60 41.90 11.67 -7.81
N ASN A 61 42.55 12.36 -6.87
CA ASN A 61 41.95 12.71 -5.59
C ASN A 61 40.76 13.67 -5.74
N ASP A 62 40.88 14.67 -6.62
CA ASP A 62 39.78 15.61 -6.93
C ASP A 62 38.59 14.88 -7.56
N LEU A 63 38.83 13.87 -8.41
CA LEU A 63 37.76 13.04 -8.94
C LEU A 63 37.03 12.30 -7.81
N GLU A 64 37.74 11.66 -6.90
CA GLU A 64 37.10 10.93 -5.79
C GLU A 64 36.34 11.87 -4.86
N ALA A 65 36.88 13.07 -4.58
CA ALA A 65 36.16 14.10 -3.85
C ALA A 65 34.85 14.51 -4.54
N LEU A 66 34.85 14.68 -5.87
CA LEU A 66 33.64 14.96 -6.65
C LEU A 66 32.64 13.79 -6.63
N VAL A 67 33.14 12.55 -6.68
CA VAL A 67 32.32 11.34 -6.60
C VAL A 67 31.57 11.28 -5.28
N GLU A 68 32.26 11.57 -4.18
CA GLU A 68 31.67 11.62 -2.83
C GLU A 68 30.73 12.82 -2.69
N GLN A 69 31.17 14.03 -3.03
CA GLN A 69 30.40 15.26 -2.85
C GLN A 69 29.05 15.21 -3.56
N HIS A 70 29.00 14.61 -4.74
CA HIS A 70 27.78 14.52 -5.54
C HIS A 70 27.05 13.19 -5.42
N ASN A 71 27.50 12.27 -4.55
CA ASN A 71 26.97 10.91 -4.42
C ASN A 71 26.83 10.22 -5.78
N LEU A 72 27.84 10.37 -6.65
CA LEU A 72 27.79 9.88 -8.03
C LEU A 72 27.59 8.37 -8.08
N GLY A 73 28.13 7.62 -7.11
CA GLY A 73 27.90 6.17 -7.01
C GLY A 73 26.43 5.81 -6.92
N THR A 74 25.67 6.47 -6.04
CA THR A 74 24.22 6.23 -5.88
C THR A 74 23.45 6.66 -7.12
N ARG A 75 23.73 7.85 -7.66
CA ARG A 75 23.01 8.38 -8.84
C ARG A 75 23.25 7.55 -10.10
N LEU A 76 24.47 7.07 -10.30
CA LEU A 76 24.78 6.19 -11.42
C LEU A 76 24.12 4.83 -11.25
N ALA A 77 23.98 4.33 -10.01
CA ALA A 77 23.22 3.12 -9.74
C ALA A 77 21.74 3.26 -10.06
N GLU A 78 21.13 4.37 -9.63
CA GLU A 78 19.74 4.69 -9.98
C GLU A 78 19.55 4.76 -11.50
N LEU A 79 20.48 5.42 -12.20
CA LEU A 79 20.45 5.49 -13.65
C LEU A 79 20.57 4.11 -14.31
N ASP A 80 21.44 3.24 -13.80
CA ASP A 80 21.57 1.86 -14.31
C ASP A 80 20.27 1.08 -14.15
N THR A 81 19.65 1.15 -12.98
CA THR A 81 18.34 0.53 -12.74
C THR A 81 17.30 1.05 -13.73
N LEU A 82 17.19 2.37 -13.90
CA LEU A 82 16.25 2.97 -14.85
C LEU A 82 16.50 2.53 -16.28
N THR A 83 17.77 2.48 -16.71
CA THR A 83 18.12 2.01 -18.07
C THR A 83 17.82 0.53 -18.26
N HIS A 84 18.08 -0.31 -17.25
CA HIS A 84 17.79 -1.74 -17.33
C HIS A 84 16.29 -2.00 -17.42
N GLU A 85 15.49 -1.31 -16.60
CA GLU A 85 14.04 -1.40 -16.68
C GLU A 85 13.50 -0.89 -18.02
N ALA A 86 14.09 0.18 -18.58
CA ALA A 86 13.72 0.67 -19.91
C ALA A 86 14.04 -0.35 -21.01
N ASP A 87 15.23 -0.97 -20.98
CA ASP A 87 15.63 -2.02 -21.92
C ASP A 87 14.72 -3.25 -21.84
N GLU A 88 14.35 -3.67 -20.63
CA GLU A 88 13.41 -4.79 -20.42
C GLU A 88 12.02 -4.47 -20.99
N ARG A 89 11.50 -3.25 -20.77
CA ARG A 89 10.23 -2.81 -21.35
C ARG A 89 10.28 -2.77 -22.88
N GLN A 90 11.39 -2.30 -23.46
CA GLN A 90 11.58 -2.31 -24.91
C GLN A 90 11.58 -3.74 -25.46
N ARG A 91 12.23 -4.68 -24.77
CA ARG A 91 12.22 -6.11 -25.15
C ARG A 91 10.82 -6.73 -25.07
N GLN A 92 10.02 -6.29 -24.10
CA GLN A 92 8.64 -6.75 -23.90
C GLN A 92 7.65 -6.14 -24.89
N GLY A 93 8.07 -5.15 -25.69
CA GLY A 93 7.21 -4.51 -26.69
C GLY A 93 6.09 -3.65 -26.08
N THR A 94 6.27 -3.18 -24.85
CA THR A 94 5.31 -2.29 -24.18
C THR A 94 5.14 -1.00 -24.99
N SER A 95 3.91 -0.64 -25.33
CA SER A 95 3.68 0.55 -26.17
C SER A 95 3.91 1.85 -25.38
N ASP A 96 4.41 2.89 -26.04
CA ASP A 96 4.64 4.22 -25.44
C ASP A 96 3.41 4.84 -24.76
N ALA A 97 2.20 4.37 -25.10
CA ALA A 97 0.96 4.82 -24.48
C ALA A 97 0.75 4.27 -23.05
N GLU A 98 1.35 3.11 -22.73
CA GLU A 98 1.25 2.45 -21.42
C GLU A 98 2.37 2.88 -20.45
N LEU A 99 3.41 3.55 -20.98
CA LEU A 99 4.56 3.97 -20.22
C LEU A 99 4.29 5.29 -19.50
N LYS A 100 4.24 5.23 -18.16
CA LYS A 100 4.00 6.38 -17.28
C LYS A 100 5.19 7.33 -17.17
N ASP A 101 6.38 6.88 -17.58
CA ASP A 101 7.65 7.53 -17.28
C ASP A 101 8.26 8.21 -18.51
N VAL A 102 7.53 8.26 -19.63
CA VAL A 102 7.98 8.89 -20.87
C VAL A 102 8.02 10.40 -20.67
N TRP A 103 9.22 10.97 -20.81
CA TRP A 103 9.40 12.41 -20.86
C TRP A 103 8.58 13.00 -22.02
N ARG A 104 7.67 13.91 -21.70
CA ARG A 104 6.85 14.61 -22.68
C ARG A 104 7.24 16.09 -22.67
N PRO A 105 7.78 16.64 -23.77
CA PRO A 105 8.25 18.02 -23.81
C PRO A 105 7.13 19.04 -23.57
N ASP A 106 5.88 18.71 -23.93
CA ASP A 106 4.70 19.54 -23.71
C ASP A 106 3.92 19.18 -22.43
N LEU A 107 4.54 18.44 -21.49
CA LEU A 107 3.87 18.07 -20.24
C LEU A 107 3.68 19.29 -19.35
N ASP A 108 2.43 19.73 -19.24
CA ASP A 108 2.07 20.79 -18.30
C ASP A 108 2.43 20.40 -16.85
N ILE A 109 2.94 21.37 -16.10
CA ILE A 109 3.41 21.19 -14.71
C ILE A 109 2.28 20.65 -13.84
N ALA A 110 1.04 21.12 -14.02
CA ALA A 110 -0.10 20.61 -13.25
C ALA A 110 -0.42 19.15 -13.58
N THR A 111 -0.09 18.69 -14.78
CA THR A 111 -0.25 17.28 -15.18
C THR A 111 0.85 16.41 -14.56
N ALA A 112 2.10 16.88 -14.53
CA ALA A 112 3.19 16.18 -13.85
C ALA A 112 2.94 16.05 -12.33
N ILE A 113 2.46 17.12 -11.69
CA ILE A 113 2.10 17.09 -10.26
C ILE A 113 0.95 16.13 -10.01
N ARG A 114 -0.11 16.17 -10.84
CA ARG A 114 -1.25 15.25 -10.70
C ARG A 114 -0.86 13.79 -10.87
N ALA A 115 0.02 13.48 -11.82
CA ALA A 115 0.51 12.12 -12.02
C ALA A 115 1.26 11.59 -10.78
N ARG A 116 2.13 12.43 -10.18
CA ARG A 116 2.82 12.09 -8.94
C ARG A 116 1.86 11.91 -7.77
N VAL A 117 0.96 12.87 -7.56
CA VAL A 117 -0.01 12.83 -6.45
C VAL A 117 -0.97 11.64 -6.59
N ALA A 118 -1.37 11.28 -7.81
CA ALA A 118 -2.21 10.12 -8.06
C ALA A 118 -1.52 8.82 -7.64
N ALA A 119 -0.21 8.69 -7.92
CA ALA A 119 0.57 7.54 -7.47
C ALA A 119 0.63 7.46 -5.93
N ASP A 120 0.86 8.59 -5.25
CA ASP A 120 0.89 8.66 -3.78
C ASP A 120 -0.48 8.39 -3.14
N GLN A 121 -1.58 8.75 -3.82
CA GLN A 121 -2.94 8.57 -3.31
C GLN A 121 -3.53 7.19 -3.58
N ALA A 122 -3.00 6.42 -4.54
CA ALA A 122 -3.52 5.11 -4.90
C ALA A 122 -3.62 4.12 -3.71
N PRO A 123 -2.63 4.01 -2.79
CA PRO A 123 -2.76 3.14 -1.62
C PRO A 123 -3.88 3.57 -0.67
N ARG A 124 -4.08 4.89 -0.51
CA ARG A 124 -5.12 5.43 0.36
C ARG A 124 -6.51 5.20 -0.23
N LEU A 125 -6.65 5.33 -1.55
CA LEU A 125 -7.87 4.97 -2.27
C LEU A 125 -8.22 3.50 -2.08
N ALA A 126 -7.24 2.59 -2.30
CA ALA A 126 -7.45 1.16 -2.12
C ALA A 126 -7.85 0.81 -0.66
N ALA A 127 -7.26 1.48 0.33
CA ALA A 127 -7.64 1.30 1.74
C ALA A 127 -9.08 1.76 2.01
N LEU A 128 -9.49 2.90 1.46
CA LEU A 128 -10.86 3.41 1.61
C LEU A 128 -11.89 2.52 0.91
N GLU A 129 -11.58 2.00 -0.28
CA GLU A 129 -12.43 1.05 -0.99
C GLU A 129 -12.61 -0.25 -0.19
N ALA A 130 -11.53 -0.77 0.40
CA ALA A 130 -11.60 -1.93 1.28
C ALA A 130 -12.43 -1.67 2.54
N GLU A 131 -12.30 -0.48 3.14
CA GLU A 131 -13.10 -0.10 4.30
C GLU A 131 -14.59 0.06 3.95
N LEU A 132 -14.90 0.66 2.80
CA LEU A 132 -16.27 0.79 2.29
C LEU A 132 -16.90 -0.59 2.07
N ALA A 133 -16.17 -1.52 1.42
CA ALA A 133 -16.64 -2.89 1.22
C ALA A 133 -16.92 -3.60 2.55
N ARG A 134 -16.06 -3.42 3.56
CA ARG A 134 -16.26 -3.97 4.90
C ARG A 134 -17.51 -3.40 5.57
N LEU A 135 -17.74 -2.09 5.48
CA LEU A 135 -18.92 -1.44 6.06
C LEU A 135 -20.21 -1.86 5.36
N GLN A 136 -20.19 -1.99 4.04
CA GLN A 136 -21.34 -2.49 3.27
C GLN A 136 -21.70 -3.92 3.67
N ALA A 137 -20.71 -4.80 3.83
CA ALA A 137 -20.95 -6.17 4.30
C ALA A 137 -21.54 -6.20 5.72
N ALA A 138 -21.00 -5.39 6.64
CA ALA A 138 -21.51 -5.31 8.01
C ALA A 138 -22.94 -4.75 8.08
N ASN A 139 -23.26 -3.75 7.23
CA ASN A 139 -24.62 -3.21 7.13
C ASN A 139 -25.60 -4.25 6.60
N ALA A 140 -25.24 -4.96 5.53
CA ALA A 140 -26.08 -6.02 4.97
C ALA A 140 -26.37 -7.13 6.01
N GLU A 141 -25.36 -7.51 6.79
CA GLU A 141 -25.54 -8.47 7.89
C GLU A 141 -26.47 -7.92 8.99
N SER A 142 -26.32 -6.64 9.33
CA SER A 142 -27.17 -6.00 10.33
C SER A 142 -28.63 -5.87 9.86
N GLU A 143 -28.85 -5.54 8.60
CA GLU A 143 -30.18 -5.49 7.99
C GLU A 143 -30.84 -6.86 8.00
N ALA A 144 -30.09 -7.93 7.70
CA ALA A 144 -30.59 -9.30 7.80
C ALA A 144 -31.01 -9.66 9.23
N ARG A 145 -30.19 -9.32 10.25
CA ARG A 145 -30.55 -9.55 11.67
C ARG A 145 -31.80 -8.78 12.09
N LEU A 146 -31.96 -7.55 11.62
CA LEU A 146 -33.14 -6.74 11.92
C LEU A 146 -34.40 -7.31 11.27
N ALA A 147 -34.30 -7.79 10.02
CA ALA A 147 -35.40 -8.43 9.31
C ALA A 147 -35.85 -9.72 10.04
N ASP A 148 -34.91 -10.58 10.45
CA ASP A 148 -35.21 -11.78 11.23
C ASP A 148 -35.88 -11.46 12.57
N THR A 149 -35.36 -10.47 13.30
CA THR A 149 -35.93 -10.04 14.59
C THR A 149 -37.34 -9.47 14.40
N ALA A 150 -37.57 -8.71 13.34
CA ALA A 150 -38.90 -8.17 13.01
C ALA A 150 -39.90 -9.29 12.66
N ALA A 151 -39.46 -10.31 11.92
CA ALA A 151 -40.26 -11.48 11.60
C ALA A 151 -40.64 -12.26 12.87
N GLN A 152 -39.66 -12.54 13.76
CA GLN A 152 -39.89 -13.21 15.05
C GLN A 152 -40.87 -12.42 15.94
N THR A 153 -40.69 -11.10 16.01
CA THR A 153 -41.59 -10.22 16.79
C THR A 153 -43.02 -10.26 16.24
N THR A 154 -43.18 -10.30 14.92
CA THR A 154 -44.50 -10.38 14.27
C THR A 154 -45.16 -11.72 14.55
N ALA A 155 -44.42 -12.82 14.48
CA ALA A 155 -44.91 -14.16 14.83
C ALA A 155 -45.34 -14.24 16.30
N ALA A 156 -44.50 -13.78 17.22
CA ALA A 156 -44.83 -13.76 18.66
C ALA A 156 -46.07 -12.88 18.95
N ARG A 157 -46.23 -11.74 18.28
CA ARG A 157 -47.44 -10.90 18.41
C ARG A 157 -48.70 -11.62 17.92
N ALA A 158 -48.60 -12.38 16.83
CA ALA A 158 -49.71 -13.18 16.32
C ALA A 158 -50.10 -14.27 17.32
N GLU A 159 -49.12 -15.00 17.86
CA GLU A 159 -49.36 -16.02 18.90
C GLU A 159 -50.04 -15.45 20.14
N VAL A 160 -49.55 -14.30 20.66
CA VAL A 160 -50.17 -13.62 21.81
C VAL A 160 -51.60 -13.19 21.51
N ARG A 161 -51.84 -12.62 20.31
CA ARG A 161 -53.18 -12.21 19.89
C ARG A 161 -54.13 -13.41 19.82
N ASP A 162 -53.67 -14.51 19.25
CA ASP A 162 -54.49 -15.72 19.08
C ASP A 162 -54.77 -16.38 20.45
N ALA A 163 -53.80 -16.36 21.38
CA ALA A 163 -53.99 -16.80 22.76
C ALA A 163 -54.98 -15.91 23.53
N LEU A 164 -54.91 -14.58 23.36
CA LEU A 164 -55.87 -13.65 23.96
C LEU A 164 -57.28 -13.88 23.41
N ALA A 165 -57.43 -14.10 22.10
CA ALA A 165 -58.72 -14.42 21.50
C ALA A 165 -59.30 -15.74 22.04
N LEU A 166 -58.45 -16.74 22.30
CA LEU A 166 -58.86 -17.98 22.94
C LEU A 166 -59.32 -17.74 24.39
N ILE A 167 -58.61 -16.90 25.14
CA ILE A 167 -58.99 -16.52 26.51
C ILE A 167 -60.34 -15.79 26.50
N ASP A 168 -60.54 -14.84 25.57
CA ASP A 168 -61.82 -14.14 25.42
C ASP A 168 -62.95 -15.12 25.09
N GLN A 169 -62.73 -16.08 24.20
CA GLN A 169 -63.71 -17.12 23.89
C GLN A 169 -64.02 -18.02 25.09
N LEU A 170 -63.01 -18.38 25.88
CA LEU A 170 -63.19 -19.14 27.12
C LEU A 170 -63.95 -18.32 28.16
N LEU A 171 -63.62 -17.04 28.31
CA LEU A 171 -64.30 -16.12 29.22
C LEU A 171 -65.76 -15.95 28.81
N ASP A 172 -66.06 -15.79 27.53
CA ASP A 172 -67.42 -15.75 27.01
C ASP A 172 -68.15 -17.08 27.27
N SER A 173 -67.50 -18.23 27.10
CA SER A 173 -68.11 -19.54 27.39
C SER A 173 -68.41 -19.75 28.88
N VAL A 174 -67.62 -19.15 29.77
CA VAL A 174 -67.81 -19.20 31.22
C VAL A 174 -68.82 -18.13 31.67
N SER A 175 -68.78 -16.94 31.06
CA SER A 175 -69.64 -15.81 31.41
C SER A 175 -71.03 -15.88 30.78
N MET A 176 -71.22 -16.66 29.70
CA MET A 176 -72.53 -17.01 29.14
C MET A 176 -73.17 -18.25 29.78
N LYS A 177 -72.53 -18.85 30.79
CA LYS A 177 -73.15 -19.84 31.67
C LYS A 177 -73.70 -19.19 32.93
N ALA A 178 -74.71 -18.36 32.75
CA ALA A 178 -75.64 -17.95 33.81
C ALA A 178 -77.01 -18.59 33.51
N PRO A 179 -77.88 -18.89 34.49
CA PRO A 179 -77.74 -19.28 35.90
C PRO A 179 -78.22 -20.74 36.14
N GLU A 180 -78.54 -21.47 35.07
CA GLU A 180 -79.15 -22.80 35.12
C GLU A 180 -78.13 -23.89 35.51
N ASP A 181 -76.88 -23.76 35.05
CA ASP A 181 -75.78 -24.65 35.44
C ASP A 181 -75.41 -24.49 36.92
N GLU A 182 -75.57 -23.30 37.51
CA GLU A 182 -75.32 -23.06 38.95
C GLU A 182 -76.44 -23.68 39.82
N GLN A 183 -77.69 -23.62 39.36
CA GLN A 183 -78.83 -24.29 40.01
C GLN A 183 -78.76 -25.82 39.85
N ALA A 184 -78.37 -26.32 38.68
CA ALA A 184 -78.18 -27.74 38.43
C ALA A 184 -77.04 -28.30 39.29
N LEU A 185 -75.93 -27.57 39.43
CA LEU A 185 -74.81 -27.95 40.30
C LEU A 185 -75.22 -27.97 41.78
N ARG A 186 -75.98 -26.96 42.24
CA ARG A 186 -76.54 -26.92 43.61
C ARG A 186 -77.54 -28.06 43.87
N ALA A 187 -78.41 -28.37 42.90
CA ALA A 187 -79.35 -29.49 43.00
C ALA A 187 -78.62 -30.84 43.04
N THR A 188 -77.56 -31.02 42.26
CA THR A 188 -76.72 -32.24 42.34
C THR A 188 -75.94 -32.34 43.64
N LEU A 189 -75.45 -31.22 44.19
CA LEU A 189 -74.78 -31.18 45.50
C LEU A 189 -75.75 -31.49 46.65
N ASP A 190 -76.97 -30.95 46.63
CA ASP A 190 -78.00 -31.28 47.61
C ASP A 190 -78.43 -32.76 47.51
N THR A 191 -78.58 -33.29 46.29
CA THR A 191 -78.92 -34.71 46.09
C THR A 191 -77.82 -35.63 46.63
N LEU A 192 -76.55 -35.30 46.39
CA LEU A 192 -75.41 -36.05 46.93
C LEU A 192 -75.29 -35.93 48.46
N LEU A 193 -75.57 -34.75 49.03
CA LEU A 193 -75.63 -34.55 50.49
C LEU A 193 -76.79 -35.33 51.14
N THR A 194 -77.88 -35.55 50.40
CA THR A 194 -79.04 -36.32 50.87
C THR A 194 -78.78 -37.83 50.75
N GLU A 195 -78.08 -38.27 49.71
CA GLU A 195 -77.71 -39.69 49.50
C GLU A 195 -76.54 -40.16 50.38
N LEU A 196 -75.64 -39.25 50.78
CA LEU A 196 -74.52 -39.60 51.66
C LEU A 196 -74.90 -39.67 53.15
N GLY A 197 -76.07 -39.17 53.54
CA GLY A 197 -76.55 -39.17 54.94
C GLY A 197 -75.64 -38.39 55.91
N PRO A 198 -76.11 -38.01 57.11
CA PRO A 198 -75.23 -37.43 58.12
C PRO A 198 -74.15 -38.44 58.50
N PRO A 199 -72.92 -38.00 58.80
CA PRO A 199 -71.87 -38.89 59.27
C PRO A 199 -72.34 -39.57 60.56
N THR A 200 -72.53 -40.87 60.52
CA THR A 200 -72.45 -41.74 61.71
C THR A 200 -70.99 -42.04 62.02
#